data_AF-A0A840W7G0-F1
#
_entry.id   AF-A0A840W7G0-F1
#
_cell.length_a   1.000
_cell.length_b   1.000
_cell.length_c   1.000
_cell.angle_alpha   90.00
_cell.angle_beta   90.00
_cell.angle_gamma   90.00
#
_symmetry.space_group_name_H-M   'P 1'
#
loop_
_entity.id
_entity.type
_entity.pdbx_description
1 polymer ?
#
loop_
_entity_poly.entity_id
_entity_poly.type
_entity_poly.pdbx_seq_one_letter_code
_entity_poly.pdbx_strand_id
1 'polypeptide(L)'
;MDVIEQLQQLQNELTARGLRSVISDKAHWFTMDPIPTLTCCTYLGRAQVTVTSDGLYQWLDGKGNYRTHPRVYVGLVINDLIRTRAGTSTPPELPEWNSPPPGHRPPLPRRSDAKPHRGRPW
;
A
#
# COMPACT_ATOMS: atom_id res chain seq x y z
N MET A 1 0.27 -21.24 -8.07
CA MET A 1 -1.00 -20.49 -7.99
C MET A 1 -0.62 -19.04 -7.90
N ASP A 2 -1.00 -18.27 -8.89
CA ASP A 2 -0.54 -16.90 -9.09
C ASP A 2 -1.14 -15.96 -8.02
N VAL A 3 -0.41 -14.91 -7.63
CA VAL A 3 -0.89 -13.93 -6.62
C VAL A 3 -2.10 -13.17 -7.14
N ILE A 4 -2.12 -12.85 -8.44
CA ILE A 4 -3.23 -12.14 -9.09
C ILE A 4 -4.48 -13.02 -9.07
N GLU A 5 -4.36 -14.32 -9.38
CA GLU A 5 -5.49 -15.27 -9.28
C GLU A 5 -6.10 -15.30 -7.87
N GLN A 6 -5.26 -15.26 -6.84
CA GLN A 6 -5.73 -15.24 -5.45
C GLN A 6 -6.45 -13.94 -5.09
N LEU A 7 -5.93 -12.79 -5.52
CA LEU A 7 -6.62 -11.51 -5.31
C LEU A 7 -7.90 -11.42 -6.14
N GLN A 8 -7.92 -12.02 -7.34
CA GLN A 8 -9.10 -12.09 -8.20
C GLN A 8 -10.22 -12.91 -7.53
N GLN A 9 -9.88 -14.04 -6.91
CA GLN A 9 -10.84 -14.84 -6.14
C GLN A 9 -11.43 -14.03 -4.98
N LEU A 10 -10.59 -13.30 -4.25
CA LEU A 10 -11.02 -12.43 -3.15
C LEU A 10 -11.91 -11.28 -3.66
N GLN A 11 -11.56 -10.67 -4.79
CA GLN A 11 -12.34 -9.62 -5.45
C GLN A 11 -13.73 -10.12 -5.87
N ASN A 12 -13.81 -11.32 -6.45
CA ASN A 12 -15.08 -11.91 -6.89
C ASN A 12 -16.01 -12.14 -5.70
N GLU A 13 -15.49 -12.66 -4.59
CA GLU A 13 -16.25 -12.87 -3.36
C GLU A 13 -16.69 -11.56 -2.69
N LEU A 14 -15.85 -10.52 -2.71
CA LEU A 14 -16.25 -9.17 -2.26
C LEU A 14 -17.37 -8.62 -3.15
N THR A 15 -17.25 -8.79 -4.46
CA THR A 15 -18.24 -8.34 -5.45
C THR A 15 -19.57 -9.08 -5.27
N ALA A 16 -19.54 -10.39 -4.99
CA ALA A 16 -20.74 -11.18 -4.67
C ALA A 16 -21.48 -10.65 -3.43
N ARG A 17 -20.77 -9.97 -2.52
CA ARG A 17 -21.33 -9.30 -1.33
C ARG A 17 -21.66 -7.82 -1.56
N GLY A 18 -21.60 -7.35 -2.81
CA GLY A 18 -21.86 -5.95 -3.17
C GLY A 18 -20.74 -4.98 -2.80
N LEU A 19 -19.55 -5.48 -2.45
CA LEU A 19 -18.40 -4.66 -2.06
C LEU A 19 -17.45 -4.49 -3.24
N ARG A 20 -17.38 -3.27 -3.78
CA ARG A 20 -16.47 -2.94 -4.88
C ARG A 20 -15.02 -2.99 -4.42
N SER A 21 -14.16 -3.56 -5.23
CA SER A 21 -12.70 -3.55 -5.02
C SER A 21 -11.98 -3.51 -6.36
N VAL A 22 -10.71 -3.10 -6.35
CA VAL A 22 -9.87 -2.95 -7.55
C VAL A 22 -8.49 -3.53 -7.27
N ILE A 23 -8.01 -4.40 -8.16
CA ILE A 23 -6.64 -4.91 -8.12
C ILE A 23 -5.75 -3.93 -8.87
N SER A 24 -4.63 -3.55 -8.27
CA SER A 24 -3.61 -2.73 -8.88
C SER A 24 -2.23 -3.17 -8.42
N ASP A 25 -1.26 -3.06 -9.30
CA ASP A 25 0.15 -3.18 -8.98
C ASP A 25 0.60 -1.89 -8.28
N LYS A 26 0.88 -1.98 -6.97
CA LYS A 26 1.36 -0.82 -6.20
C LYS A 26 2.88 -0.93 -6.03
N ALA A 27 3.58 0.17 -6.27
CA ALA A 27 5.00 0.25 -5.97
C ALA A 27 5.19 0.29 -4.44
N HIS A 28 5.98 -0.62 -3.90
CA HIS A 28 6.34 -0.64 -2.49
C HIS A 28 7.80 -0.25 -2.34
N TRP A 29 8.12 0.75 -1.52
CA TRP A 29 9.49 1.31 -1.43
C TRP A 29 10.58 0.30 -0.99
N PHE A 30 10.19 -0.86 -0.46
CA PHE A 30 11.10 -1.95 -0.07
C PHE A 30 11.28 -3.03 -1.14
N THR A 31 10.57 -2.97 -2.27
CA THR A 31 10.66 -3.95 -3.36
C THR A 31 10.71 -3.25 -4.71
N MET A 32 11.65 -3.61 -5.58
CA MET A 32 11.68 -3.10 -6.95
C MET A 32 10.51 -3.65 -7.78
N ASP A 33 10.00 -4.82 -7.43
CA ASP A 33 8.83 -5.42 -8.06
C ASP A 33 7.53 -4.84 -7.46
N PRO A 34 6.58 -4.39 -8.29
CA PRO A 34 5.27 -3.99 -7.81
C PRO A 34 4.56 -5.18 -7.17
N ILE A 35 3.89 -4.95 -6.04
CA ILE A 35 3.16 -6.00 -5.35
C ILE A 35 1.68 -5.88 -5.75
N PRO A 36 1.07 -6.96 -6.26
CA PRO A 36 -0.36 -6.97 -6.54
C PRO A 36 -1.13 -6.66 -5.25
N THR A 37 -1.97 -5.64 -5.30
CA THR A 37 -2.72 -5.14 -4.15
C THR A 37 -4.19 -4.99 -4.51
N LEU A 38 -5.06 -5.58 -3.69
CA LEU A 38 -6.51 -5.41 -3.79
C LEU A 38 -6.95 -4.24 -2.89
N THR A 39 -7.43 -3.16 -3.50
CA THR A 39 -7.97 -2.00 -2.80
C THR A 39 -9.48 -2.10 -2.69
N CYS A 40 -10.00 -2.07 -1.47
CA CYS A 40 -11.44 -2.18 -1.17
C CYS A 40 -12.17 -0.83 -1.27
N CYS A 41 -13.51 -0.87 -1.20
CA CYS A 41 -14.36 0.32 -1.21
C CYS A 41 -14.22 1.18 0.04
N THR A 42 -14.80 2.38 -0.01
CA THR A 42 -14.84 3.35 1.10
C THR A 42 -15.56 2.83 2.34
N TYR A 43 -16.53 1.93 2.19
CA TYR A 43 -17.20 1.28 3.32
C TYR A 43 -16.24 0.46 4.20
N LEU A 44 -15.19 -0.08 3.59
CA LEU A 44 -14.09 -0.78 4.26
C LEU A 44 -12.89 0.15 4.48
N GLY A 45 -13.10 1.46 4.47
CA GLY A 45 -12.05 2.47 4.64
C GLY A 45 -10.93 2.36 3.61
N ARG A 46 -11.20 1.95 2.37
CA ARG A 46 -10.15 1.72 1.35
C ARG A 46 -9.06 0.72 1.80
N ALA A 47 -9.46 -0.32 2.53
CA ALA A 47 -8.54 -1.36 2.98
C ALA A 47 -7.72 -1.93 1.82
N GLN A 48 -6.41 -2.08 2.02
CA GLN A 48 -5.51 -2.71 1.07
C GLN A 48 -5.21 -4.12 1.54
N VAL A 49 -5.46 -5.10 0.66
CA VAL A 49 -5.16 -6.50 0.90
C VAL A 49 -4.05 -6.93 -0.06
N THR A 50 -2.99 -7.50 0.50
CA THR A 50 -1.84 -8.06 -0.23
C THR A 50 -1.70 -9.54 0.08
N VAL A 51 -0.83 -10.24 -0.65
CA VAL A 51 -0.45 -11.62 -0.38
C VAL A 51 1.01 -11.66 0.04
N THR A 52 1.32 -12.28 1.17
CA THR A 52 2.69 -12.45 1.65
C THR A 52 3.44 -13.52 0.84
N SER A 53 4.76 -13.56 0.96
CA SER A 53 5.60 -14.59 0.34
C SER A 53 5.19 -16.03 0.74
N ASP A 54 4.64 -16.19 1.95
CA ASP A 54 4.10 -17.45 2.46
C ASP A 54 2.69 -17.80 1.94
N GLY A 55 2.12 -16.96 1.07
CA GLY A 55 0.80 -17.16 0.48
C GLY A 55 -0.37 -16.87 1.43
N LEU A 56 -0.17 -15.96 2.39
CA LEU A 56 -1.23 -15.49 3.30
C LEU A 56 -1.80 -14.16 2.81
N TYR A 57 -3.11 -13.98 2.94
CA TYR A 57 -3.69 -12.65 2.79
C TYR A 57 -3.29 -11.78 3.97
N GLN A 58 -2.93 -10.53 3.71
CA GLN A 58 -2.54 -9.55 4.71
C GLN A 58 -3.25 -8.23 4.50
N TRP A 59 -3.73 -7.60 5.57
CA TRP A 59 -4.28 -6.24 5.56
C TRP A 59 -4.09 -5.55 6.92
N LEU A 60 -4.34 -4.25 6.96
CA LEU A 60 -4.41 -3.49 8.22
C LEU A 60 -5.84 -3.39 8.73
N ASP A 61 -6.07 -3.67 10.01
CA ASP A 61 -7.35 -3.43 10.67
C ASP A 61 -7.63 -1.92 10.86
N GLY A 62 -8.84 -1.56 11.31
CA GLY A 62 -9.21 -0.17 11.61
C GLY A 62 -8.34 0.56 12.65
N LYS A 63 -7.47 -0.17 13.37
CA LYS A 63 -6.52 0.37 14.34
C LYS A 63 -5.07 0.37 13.82
N GLY A 64 -4.84 -0.08 12.59
CA GLY A 64 -3.52 -0.16 11.98
C GLY A 64 -2.70 -1.39 12.35
N ASN A 65 -3.33 -2.45 12.90
CA ASN A 65 -2.61 -3.71 13.17
C ASN A 65 -2.69 -4.64 11.97
N TYR A 66 -1.58 -5.34 11.69
CA TYR A 66 -1.56 -6.37 10.66
C TYR A 66 -2.44 -7.55 11.04
N ARG A 67 -3.31 -7.93 10.11
CA ARG A 67 -4.08 -9.17 10.13
C ARG A 67 -3.58 -10.06 9.00
N THR A 68 -3.44 -11.34 9.30
CA THR A 68 -3.06 -12.34 8.30
C THR A 68 -4.05 -13.50 8.34
N HIS A 69 -4.41 -14.02 7.16
CA HIS A 69 -5.25 -15.21 7.07
C HIS A 69 -4.75 -16.18 5.99
N PRO A 70 -4.88 -17.51 6.21
CA PRO A 70 -4.58 -18.50 5.20
C PRO A 70 -5.51 -18.39 3.98
N ARG A 71 -4.93 -18.57 2.79
CA ARG A 71 -5.66 -18.51 1.50
C ARG A 71 -6.79 -19.53 1.33
N VAL A 72 -6.75 -20.62 2.09
CA VAL A 72 -7.71 -21.74 1.98
C VAL A 72 -9.14 -21.30 2.35
N TYR A 73 -9.29 -20.22 3.12
CA TYR A 73 -10.58 -19.79 3.66
C TYR A 73 -10.93 -18.35 3.26
N VAL A 74 -11.10 -18.10 1.95
CA VAL A 74 -11.45 -16.77 1.41
C VAL A 74 -12.69 -16.17 2.08
N GLY A 75 -13.72 -16.98 2.37
CA GLY A 75 -14.91 -16.52 3.07
C GLY A 75 -14.64 -16.00 4.50
N LEU A 76 -13.69 -16.61 5.22
CA LEU A 76 -13.25 -16.15 6.54
C LEU A 76 -12.43 -14.86 6.44
N VAL A 77 -11.55 -14.76 5.43
CA VAL A 77 -10.78 -13.55 5.15
C VAL A 77 -11.72 -12.37 4.97
N ILE A 78 -12.77 -12.50 4.16
CA ILE A 78 -13.72 -11.40 3.95
C ILE A 78 -14.54 -11.11 5.20
N ASN A 79 -15.00 -12.14 5.93
CA ASN A 79 -15.73 -11.91 7.17
C ASN A 79 -14.88 -11.14 8.19
N ASP A 80 -13.60 -11.48 8.33
CA ASP A 80 -12.70 -10.78 9.23
C ASP A 80 -12.34 -9.38 8.71
N LEU A 81 -12.14 -9.22 7.41
CA LEU A 81 -11.93 -7.92 6.75
C LEU A 81 -13.12 -6.99 7.00
N ILE A 82 -14.35 -7.45 6.77
CA ILE A 82 -15.56 -6.67 7.06
C ILE A 82 -15.64 -6.38 8.56
N ARG A 83 -15.46 -7.37 9.43
CA ARG A 83 -15.51 -7.19 10.89
C ARG A 83 -14.51 -6.14 11.39
N THR A 84 -13.32 -6.08 10.79
CA THR A 84 -12.23 -5.21 11.22
C THR A 84 -12.24 -3.83 10.57
N ARG A 85 -12.99 -3.64 9.48
CA ARG A 85 -12.94 -2.44 8.62
C ARG A 85 -14.30 -1.81 8.32
N ALA A 86 -15.41 -2.52 8.48
CA ALA A 86 -16.73 -1.99 8.20
C ALA A 86 -17.01 -0.73 9.01
N GLY A 87 -17.45 0.33 8.33
CA GLY A 87 -17.75 1.60 8.97
C GLY A 87 -16.52 2.41 9.40
N THR A 88 -15.30 1.97 9.06
CA THR A 88 -14.12 2.81 9.23
C THR A 88 -14.06 3.83 8.07
N SER A 89 -14.27 5.10 8.38
CA SER A 89 -14.20 6.19 7.39
C SER A 89 -12.77 6.56 7.00
N THR A 90 -11.80 6.20 7.85
CA THR A 90 -10.39 6.52 7.64
C THR A 90 -9.68 5.34 6.99
N PRO A 91 -8.96 5.56 5.87
CA PRO A 91 -7.97 4.62 5.43
C PRO A 91 -6.84 4.54 6.46
N PRO A 92 -6.56 3.37 7.07
CA PRO A 92 -5.20 3.05 7.43
C PRO A 92 -4.54 2.86 6.07
N GLU A 93 -3.95 3.92 5.56
CA GLU A 93 -2.93 3.75 4.56
C GLU A 93 -1.90 2.78 5.17
N LEU A 94 -1.60 1.69 4.45
CA LEU A 94 -0.33 1.01 4.67
C LEU A 94 0.72 2.11 4.74
N PRO A 95 1.61 2.16 5.75
CA PRO A 95 2.49 3.30 5.93
C PRO A 95 3.22 3.55 4.61
N GLU A 96 2.81 4.61 3.91
CA GLU A 96 3.59 5.18 2.84
C GLU A 96 4.75 5.86 3.55
N TRP A 97 5.83 5.12 3.80
CA TRP A 97 6.96 5.66 4.57
C TRP A 97 7.67 6.84 3.87
N ASN A 98 7.18 7.34 2.73
CA ASN A 98 7.71 8.55 2.12
C ASN A 98 6.59 9.38 1.46
N SER A 99 5.82 10.10 2.26
CA SER A 99 5.41 11.45 1.85
C SER A 99 6.17 12.44 2.72
N PRO A 100 7.22 13.13 2.21
CA PRO A 100 7.78 14.25 2.96
C PRO A 100 6.65 15.27 3.18
N PRO A 101 6.56 15.91 4.36
CA PRO A 101 5.59 16.96 4.58
C PRO A 101 5.76 18.03 3.50
N PRO A 102 4.67 18.63 2.97
CA PRO A 102 4.79 19.75 2.03
C PRO A 102 5.50 20.89 2.75
N GLY A 103 6.81 21.03 2.52
CA GLY A 103 7.66 21.98 3.24
C GLY A 103 9.05 21.47 3.62
N HIS A 104 9.35 20.18 3.48
CA HIS A 104 10.73 19.67 3.63
C HIS A 104 11.31 19.23 2.30
N ARG A 105 11.55 20.21 1.41
CA ARG A 105 12.65 20.06 0.47
C ARG A 105 13.94 20.32 1.26
N PRO A 106 14.89 19.36 1.35
CA PRO A 106 16.23 19.73 1.78
C PRO A 106 16.71 20.86 0.85
N PRO A 107 17.33 21.94 1.37
CA PRO A 107 17.81 23.01 0.52
C PRO A 107 18.73 22.39 -0.52
N LEU A 108 18.41 22.58 -1.80
CA LEU A 108 19.31 22.25 -2.90
C LEU A 108 20.68 22.84 -2.55
N PRO A 109 21.79 22.11 -2.74
CA PRO A 109 23.10 22.65 -2.47
C PRO A 109 23.22 23.96 -3.25
N ARG A 110 23.36 25.06 -2.50
CA ARG A 110 23.53 26.40 -3.02
C ARG A 110 24.79 26.32 -3.87
N ARG A 111 24.64 26.33 -5.20
CA ARG A 111 25.76 26.50 -6.15
C ARG A 111 26.59 27.63 -5.58
N SER A 112 27.79 27.31 -5.09
CA SER A 112 28.68 28.29 -4.50
C SER A 112 28.97 29.33 -5.57
N ASP A 113 28.49 30.54 -5.34
CA ASP A 113 28.89 31.72 -6.10
C ASP A 113 30.42 31.81 -6.07
N ALA A 114 30.98 31.77 -7.27
CA ALA A 114 32.27 32.31 -7.70
C ALA A 114 33.40 32.38 -6.66
N LYS A 115 34.43 31.54 -6.84
CA LYS A 115 35.81 31.94 -6.51
C LYS A 115 36.47 32.40 -7.81
N PRO A 116 36.80 33.69 -7.98
CA PRO A 116 37.54 34.13 -9.16
C PRO A 116 38.96 33.58 -9.06
N HIS A 117 39.33 32.69 -9.99
CA HIS A 117 40.72 32.36 -10.23
C HIS A 117 41.41 33.62 -10.77
N ARG A 118 42.05 34.39 -9.88
CA ARG A 118 43.10 35.35 -10.25
C ARG A 118 44.21 34.55 -10.93
N GLY A 119 44.27 34.63 -12.24
CA GLY A 119 45.49 34.34 -12.98
C GLY A 119 46.58 35.34 -12.59
N ARG A 120 47.75 34.82 -12.22
CA ARG A 120 49.03 35.48 -12.44
C ARG A 120 49.86 34.52 -13.29
N PRO A 121 50.30 34.92 -14.49
CA PRO A 121 51.51 34.37 -15.06
C PRO A 121 52.71 35.25 -14.68
N TRP A 122 53.87 34.63 -14.78
CA TRP A 122 55.21 35.20 -14.67
C TRP A 122 55.48 36.23 -15.78
#